data_AF-A0A2V5SM07-F1
#
_entry.id   AF-A0A2V5SM07-F1
#
_cell.length_a   1.000
_cell.length_b   1.000
_cell.length_c   1.000
_cell.angle_alpha   90.00
_cell.angle_beta   90.00
_cell.angle_gamma   90.00
#
_symmetry.space_group_name_H-M   'P 1'
#
loop_
_entity.id
_entity.type
_entity.pdbx_description
1 polymer ?
#
loop_
_entity_poly.entity_id
_entity_poly.type
_entity_poly.pdbx_seq_one_letter_code
_entity_poly.pdbx_strand_id
1 'polypeptide(L)'
;TWPHINGCTRNNVPLDRRFRVFPELMENRDYSTAYIGKWHLGEEGPAGRGFQQWTSTNDHGDYINFLVSAGIAPDKPNGRFSKLAISNLPLELSRPKFLEKQACEFIEKHHRDPFILVVGFVEPHSPYNGPFNDEHPLDQVDLDLTATLPENENIPLRYRLMREWQQAEAILDRERLPVQLFFGITPEEYRSIKQRYLGLVTLVDQSVGAILGCLQRFGLSGNTIVVHTSDHGDSLGAHHLFGKET
;
A
#
# COMPACT_ATOMS: atom_id res chain seq x y z
N THR A 1 20.30 -2.36 -7.53
CA THR A 1 20.70 -1.08 -8.14
C THR A 1 20.23 0.06 -7.26
N TRP A 2 20.87 1.22 -7.28
CA TRP A 2 20.50 2.39 -6.45
C TRP A 2 19.71 3.43 -7.27
N PRO A 3 18.90 4.31 -6.65
CA PRO A 3 18.11 5.32 -7.36
C PRO A 3 18.91 6.22 -8.31
N HIS A 4 20.12 6.63 -7.91
CA HIS A 4 21.01 7.45 -8.75
C HIS A 4 21.60 6.69 -9.95
N ILE A 5 21.55 5.36 -9.93
CA ILE A 5 22.03 4.49 -11.03
C ILE A 5 20.87 4.16 -11.97
N ASN A 6 19.69 3.81 -11.41
CA ASN A 6 18.55 3.39 -12.22
C ASN A 6 17.66 4.54 -12.71
N GLY A 7 17.83 5.75 -12.18
CA GLY A 7 17.07 6.94 -12.55
C GLY A 7 15.67 7.05 -11.93
N CYS A 8 15.24 6.05 -11.15
CA CYS A 8 13.93 6.04 -10.49
C CYS A 8 13.99 6.85 -9.18
N THR A 9 14.02 8.18 -9.30
CA THR A 9 14.10 9.12 -8.15
C THR A 9 12.76 9.72 -7.74
N ARG A 10 11.69 9.43 -8.48
CA ARG A 10 10.31 9.83 -8.18
C ARG A 10 9.33 8.77 -8.71
N ASN A 11 8.08 8.84 -8.26
CA ASN A 11 7.02 7.92 -8.70
C ASN A 11 6.80 8.00 -10.21
N ASN A 12 6.30 6.89 -10.79
CA ASN A 12 5.92 6.78 -12.20
C ASN A 12 7.07 6.98 -13.21
N VAL A 13 8.33 6.94 -12.76
CA VAL A 13 9.48 6.83 -13.67
C VAL A 13 9.63 5.36 -14.08
N PRO A 14 9.52 5.01 -15.38
CA PRO A 14 9.72 3.64 -15.83
C PRO A 14 11.14 3.17 -15.54
N LEU A 15 11.28 1.95 -15.01
CA LEU A 15 12.59 1.34 -14.82
C LEU A 15 13.17 0.95 -16.17
N ASP A 16 14.31 1.53 -16.54
CA ASP A 16 15.04 1.21 -17.77
C ASP A 16 15.27 -0.31 -17.91
N ARG A 17 15.02 -0.86 -19.11
CA ARG A 17 15.06 -2.31 -19.38
C ARG A 17 16.44 -2.93 -19.20
N ARG A 18 17.51 -2.14 -19.15
CA ARG A 18 18.86 -2.61 -18.80
C ARG A 18 18.93 -3.13 -17.36
N PHE A 19 18.06 -2.66 -16.47
CA PHE A 19 17.92 -3.19 -15.11
C PHE A 19 16.89 -4.30 -15.11
N ARG A 20 17.37 -5.53 -14.95
CA ARG A 20 16.52 -6.72 -14.88
C ARG A 20 15.77 -6.78 -13.56
N VAL A 21 14.51 -7.17 -13.61
CA VAL A 21 13.71 -7.45 -12.41
C VAL A 21 13.84 -8.92 -12.02
N PHE A 22 13.34 -9.30 -10.83
CA PHE A 22 13.60 -10.62 -10.25
C PHE A 22 13.23 -11.81 -11.15
N PRO A 23 12.04 -11.87 -11.79
CA PRO A 23 11.75 -12.97 -12.73
C PRO A 23 12.70 -13.02 -13.93
N GLU A 24 13.13 -11.87 -14.44
CA GLU A 24 14.10 -11.82 -15.53
C GLU A 24 15.44 -12.40 -15.07
N LEU A 25 15.90 -12.10 -13.84
CA LEU A 25 17.17 -12.60 -13.29
C LEU A 25 17.20 -14.12 -13.08
N MET A 26 16.05 -14.75 -12.82
CA MET A 26 15.98 -16.19 -12.58
C MET A 26 16.28 -17.04 -13.82
N GLU A 27 16.14 -16.48 -15.03
CA GLU A 27 16.40 -17.12 -16.33
C GLU A 27 15.72 -18.49 -16.56
N ASN A 28 14.82 -18.90 -15.68
CA ASN A 28 14.09 -20.15 -15.74
C ASN A 28 12.67 -19.92 -16.27
N ARG A 29 12.39 -20.44 -17.47
CA ARG A 29 11.10 -20.29 -18.16
C ARG A 29 10.01 -21.22 -17.66
N ASP A 30 10.34 -22.18 -16.80
CA ASP A 30 9.37 -23.13 -16.23
C ASP A 30 8.53 -22.45 -15.13
N TYR A 31 9.00 -21.32 -14.60
CA TYR A 31 8.27 -20.57 -13.58
C TYR A 31 7.08 -19.82 -14.19
N SER A 32 5.90 -20.07 -13.65
CA SER A 32 4.73 -19.19 -13.85
C SER A 32 4.91 -17.92 -13.02
N THR A 33 4.71 -16.74 -13.60
CA THR A 33 5.08 -15.46 -12.96
C THR A 33 3.93 -14.46 -12.96
N ALA A 34 3.59 -13.97 -11.77
CA ALA A 34 2.55 -12.96 -11.60
C ALA A 34 2.99 -11.84 -10.67
N TYR A 35 2.55 -10.62 -11.01
CA TYR A 35 2.59 -9.46 -10.14
C TYR A 35 1.16 -9.02 -9.85
N ILE A 36 0.75 -8.96 -8.59
CA ILE A 36 -0.62 -8.64 -8.19
C ILE A 36 -0.58 -7.42 -7.28
N GLY A 37 -1.03 -6.28 -7.79
CA GLY A 37 -1.13 -5.03 -7.05
C GLY A 37 -0.17 -3.93 -7.53
N LYS A 38 0.34 -3.16 -6.56
CA LYS A 38 1.03 -1.88 -6.75
C LYS A 38 2.43 -2.04 -7.37
N TRP A 39 2.66 -1.40 -8.53
CA TRP A 39 3.95 -1.44 -9.24
C TRP A 39 4.82 -0.18 -9.09
N HIS A 40 4.24 1.02 -9.20
CA HIS A 40 4.92 2.34 -9.07
C HIS A 40 6.01 2.70 -10.10
N LEU A 41 6.44 1.79 -10.98
CA LEU A 41 7.47 2.04 -12.00
C LEU A 41 6.88 2.22 -13.41
N GLY A 42 6.36 3.41 -13.67
CA GLY A 42 5.71 3.76 -14.94
C GLY A 42 4.31 3.15 -15.10
N GLU A 43 3.60 3.58 -16.15
CA GLU A 43 2.21 3.16 -16.40
C GLU A 43 2.11 1.82 -17.15
N GLU A 44 3.17 1.42 -17.86
CA GLU A 44 3.22 0.17 -18.64
C GLU A 44 3.11 -1.09 -17.76
N GLY A 45 3.40 -0.95 -16.46
CA GLY A 45 3.34 -2.06 -15.51
C GLY A 45 4.50 -3.05 -15.61
N PRO A 46 4.43 -4.15 -14.84
CA PRO A 46 5.43 -5.21 -14.84
C PRO A 46 5.24 -6.23 -15.97
N ALA A 47 4.12 -6.19 -16.70
CA ALA A 47 3.85 -7.12 -17.79
C ALA A 47 4.94 -7.01 -18.88
N GLY A 48 5.50 -8.14 -19.30
CA GLY A 48 6.61 -8.15 -20.25
C GLY A 48 7.97 -7.75 -19.67
N ARG A 49 8.07 -7.57 -18.35
CA ARG A 49 9.31 -7.52 -17.55
C ARG A 49 9.57 -8.87 -16.87
N GLY A 50 9.36 -9.96 -17.59
CA GLY A 50 9.43 -11.32 -17.05
C GLY A 50 8.19 -11.78 -16.29
N PHE A 51 7.25 -10.89 -15.95
CA PHE A 51 5.93 -11.28 -15.43
C PHE A 51 4.95 -11.57 -16.57
N GLN A 52 4.27 -12.72 -16.50
CA GLN A 52 3.29 -13.18 -17.49
C GLN A 52 1.88 -12.67 -17.19
N GLN A 53 1.56 -12.48 -15.91
CA GLN A 53 0.29 -11.93 -15.44
C GLN A 53 0.53 -10.67 -14.60
N TRP A 54 -0.31 -9.65 -14.80
CA TRP A 54 -0.40 -8.49 -13.92
C TRP A 54 -1.84 -8.22 -13.54
N THR A 55 -2.08 -7.99 -12.24
CA THR A 55 -3.34 -7.41 -11.73
C THR A 55 -3.03 -6.02 -11.19
N SER A 56 -3.67 -5.00 -11.74
CA SER A 56 -3.45 -3.59 -11.41
C SER A 56 -4.48 -3.04 -10.41
N THR A 57 -3.99 -2.22 -9.48
CA THR A 57 -4.82 -1.42 -8.55
C THR A 57 -4.87 0.07 -8.92
N ASN A 58 -4.33 0.43 -10.08
CA ASN A 58 -4.33 1.81 -10.58
C ASN A 58 -5.75 2.27 -10.94
N ASP A 59 -5.91 3.57 -11.18
CA ASP A 59 -7.22 4.22 -11.37
C ASP A 59 -8.02 3.78 -12.62
N HIS A 60 -7.40 2.98 -13.49
CA HIS A 60 -8.03 2.32 -14.65
C HIS A 60 -7.75 0.81 -14.68
N GLY A 61 -7.33 0.24 -13.54
CA GLY A 61 -6.90 -1.15 -13.43
C GLY A 61 -8.03 -2.11 -13.06
N ASP A 62 -7.65 -3.37 -12.87
CA ASP A 62 -8.54 -4.49 -12.57
C ASP A 62 -9.40 -4.26 -11.32
N TYR A 63 -8.83 -3.62 -10.29
CA TYR A 63 -9.58 -3.32 -9.07
C TYR A 63 -10.77 -2.38 -9.32
N ILE A 64 -10.62 -1.37 -10.19
CA ILE A 64 -11.71 -0.45 -10.51
C ILE A 64 -12.80 -1.18 -11.32
N ASN A 65 -12.39 -2.05 -12.26
CA ASN A 65 -13.33 -2.89 -13.00
C ASN A 65 -14.10 -3.83 -12.06
N PHE A 66 -13.43 -4.40 -11.06
CA PHE A 66 -14.05 -5.21 -10.01
C PHE A 66 -15.13 -4.42 -9.26
N LEU A 67 -14.84 -3.20 -8.80
CA LEU A 67 -15.82 -2.36 -8.10
C LEU A 67 -17.05 -2.06 -8.96
N VAL A 68 -16.84 -1.69 -10.22
CA VAL A 68 -17.94 -1.43 -11.17
C VAL A 68 -18.76 -2.69 -11.41
N SER A 69 -18.12 -3.85 -11.57
CA SER A 69 -18.82 -5.13 -11.73
C SER A 69 -19.62 -5.55 -10.49
N ALA A 70 -19.19 -5.09 -9.31
CA ALA A 70 -19.90 -5.27 -8.05
C ALA A 70 -21.02 -4.23 -7.84
N GLY A 71 -21.30 -3.38 -8.83
CA GLY A 71 -22.37 -2.39 -8.79
C GLY A 71 -22.01 -1.08 -8.07
N ILE A 72 -20.74 -0.83 -7.77
CA ILE A 72 -20.30 0.42 -7.16
C ILE A 72 -20.03 1.45 -8.25
N ALA A 73 -20.69 2.61 -8.16
CA ALA A 73 -20.49 3.71 -9.09
C ALA A 73 -19.36 4.66 -8.63
N PRO A 74 -18.56 5.22 -9.55
CA PRO A 74 -17.60 6.27 -9.25
C PRO A 74 -18.27 7.52 -8.67
N ASP A 75 -17.65 8.17 -7.69
CA ASP A 75 -18.17 9.38 -7.02
C ASP A 75 -17.79 10.70 -7.71
N LYS A 76 -16.79 10.70 -8.61
CA LYS A 76 -16.36 11.91 -9.31
C LYS A 76 -17.05 12.11 -10.66
N PRO A 77 -17.28 13.36 -11.10
CA PRO A 77 -17.89 13.67 -12.41
C PRO A 77 -17.13 13.11 -13.62
N ASN A 78 -15.83 12.87 -13.49
CA ASN A 78 -15.00 12.29 -14.54
C ASN A 78 -15.02 10.75 -14.56
N GLY A 79 -15.95 10.11 -13.85
CA GLY A 79 -16.10 8.65 -13.81
C GLY A 79 -15.01 7.94 -13.00
N ARG A 80 -14.31 8.64 -12.11
CA ARG A 80 -13.26 8.06 -11.25
C ARG A 80 -13.68 7.98 -9.79
N PHE A 81 -13.10 7.05 -9.07
CA PHE A 81 -13.25 6.96 -7.63
C PHE A 81 -12.29 7.94 -6.92
N SER A 82 -12.79 8.63 -5.89
CA SER A 82 -11.92 9.33 -4.94
C SER A 82 -11.24 8.35 -4.00
N LYS A 83 -10.07 8.74 -3.47
CA LYS A 83 -9.39 7.96 -2.43
C LYS A 83 -10.30 7.74 -1.22
N LEU A 84 -11.09 8.75 -0.87
CA LEU A 84 -12.03 8.70 0.25
C LEU A 84 -13.13 7.66 0.00
N ALA A 85 -13.75 7.67 -1.19
CA ALA A 85 -14.77 6.69 -1.56
C ALA A 85 -14.23 5.25 -1.45
N ILE A 86 -13.02 5.00 -1.97
CA ILE A 86 -12.41 3.68 -1.91
C ILE A 86 -12.09 3.26 -0.46
N SER A 87 -11.57 4.18 0.36
CA SER A 87 -11.21 3.88 1.75
C SER A 87 -12.41 3.57 2.65
N ASN A 88 -13.62 3.96 2.26
CA ASN A 88 -14.86 3.71 2.99
C ASN A 88 -15.58 2.42 2.53
N LEU A 89 -15.01 1.69 1.58
CA LEU A 89 -15.60 0.44 1.12
C LEU A 89 -15.55 -0.64 2.23
N PRO A 90 -16.56 -1.53 2.29
CA PRO A 90 -16.54 -2.65 3.22
C PRO A 90 -15.38 -3.60 2.91
N LEU A 91 -15.03 -4.44 3.89
CA LEU A 91 -13.93 -5.43 3.81
C LEU A 91 -13.91 -6.21 2.50
N GLU A 92 -15.06 -6.74 2.07
CA GLU A 92 -15.17 -7.58 0.87
C GLU A 92 -14.86 -6.85 -0.44
N LEU A 93 -14.95 -5.52 -0.43
CA LEU A 93 -14.62 -4.67 -1.58
C LEU A 93 -13.28 -3.96 -1.40
N SER A 94 -12.57 -4.19 -0.29
CA SER A 94 -11.26 -3.58 -0.03
C SER A 94 -10.20 -4.10 -1.01
N ARG A 95 -9.17 -3.29 -1.26
CA ARG A 95 -8.05 -3.69 -2.13
C ARG A 95 -7.32 -4.92 -1.61
N PRO A 96 -6.97 -5.06 -0.32
CA PRO A 96 -6.28 -6.25 0.17
C PRO A 96 -7.09 -7.51 -0.09
N LYS A 97 -8.41 -7.48 0.14
CA LYS A 97 -9.28 -8.64 -0.11
C LYS A 97 -9.37 -9.01 -1.59
N PHE A 98 -9.42 -8.02 -2.48
CA PHE A 98 -9.36 -8.24 -3.92
C PHE A 98 -8.02 -8.88 -4.34
N LEU A 99 -6.88 -8.35 -3.87
CA LEU A 99 -5.56 -8.86 -4.21
C LEU A 99 -5.32 -10.26 -3.64
N GLU A 100 -5.79 -10.52 -2.41
CA GLU A 100 -5.81 -11.86 -1.79
C GLU A 100 -6.50 -12.87 -2.70
N LYS A 101 -7.70 -12.54 -3.19
CA LYS A 101 -8.45 -13.43 -4.09
C LYS A 101 -7.67 -13.71 -5.37
N GLN A 102 -7.13 -12.68 -6.03
CA GLN A 102 -6.34 -12.88 -7.24
C GLN A 102 -5.07 -13.72 -6.99
N ALA A 103 -4.43 -13.55 -5.84
CA ALA A 103 -3.28 -14.35 -5.43
C ALA A 103 -3.66 -15.81 -5.20
N CYS A 104 -4.79 -16.07 -4.53
CA CYS A 104 -5.28 -17.42 -4.29
C CYS A 104 -5.66 -18.14 -5.60
N GLU A 105 -6.32 -17.45 -6.52
CA GLU A 105 -6.65 -17.96 -7.85
C GLU A 105 -5.39 -18.33 -8.65
N PHE A 106 -4.35 -17.49 -8.58
CA PHE A 106 -3.07 -17.79 -9.22
C PHE A 106 -2.38 -19.03 -8.62
N ILE A 107 -2.34 -19.13 -7.29
CA ILE A 107 -1.78 -20.30 -6.59
C ILE A 107 -2.55 -21.56 -6.97
N GLU A 108 -3.89 -21.51 -6.93
CA GLU A 108 -4.73 -22.65 -7.31
C GLU A 108 -4.49 -23.07 -8.77
N LYS A 109 -4.34 -22.12 -9.68
CA LYS A 109 -4.08 -22.44 -11.09
C LYS A 109 -2.71 -23.08 -11.31
N HIS A 110 -1.70 -22.66 -10.54
CA HIS A 110 -0.30 -23.03 -10.76
C HIS A 110 0.28 -23.96 -9.68
N HIS A 111 -0.54 -24.55 -8.81
CA HIS A 111 -0.07 -25.38 -7.69
C HIS A 111 0.75 -26.62 -8.07
N ARG A 112 0.78 -27.00 -9.36
CA ARG A 112 1.56 -28.15 -9.87
C ARG A 112 2.88 -27.76 -10.52
N ASP A 113 3.07 -26.47 -10.78
CA ASP A 113 4.23 -25.91 -11.48
C ASP A 113 4.97 -24.93 -10.54
N PRO A 114 6.29 -24.73 -10.71
CA PRO A 114 6.98 -23.68 -9.95
C PRO A 114 6.44 -22.30 -10.33
N PHE A 115 6.37 -21.37 -9.37
CA PHE A 115 5.90 -20.02 -9.64
C PHE A 115 6.66 -18.93 -8.87
N ILE A 116 6.66 -17.73 -9.42
CA ILE A 116 7.04 -16.48 -8.75
C ILE A 116 5.79 -15.62 -8.66
N LEU A 117 5.33 -15.38 -7.44
CA LEU A 117 4.18 -14.53 -7.18
C LEU A 117 4.63 -13.35 -6.32
N VAL A 118 4.42 -12.13 -6.81
CA VAL A 118 4.59 -10.90 -6.03
C VAL A 118 3.21 -10.31 -5.76
N VAL A 119 2.88 -10.08 -4.49
CA VAL A 119 1.65 -9.41 -4.08
C VAL A 119 2.02 -8.08 -3.42
N GLY A 120 1.69 -6.98 -4.09
CA GLY A 120 2.00 -5.62 -3.66
C GLY A 120 0.77 -4.89 -3.15
N PHE A 121 0.56 -4.90 -1.84
CA PHE A 121 -0.52 -4.13 -1.20
C PHE A 121 -0.26 -2.62 -1.29
N VAL A 122 -1.33 -1.82 -1.29
CA VAL A 122 -1.24 -0.34 -1.24
C VAL A 122 -1.33 0.13 0.21
N GLU A 123 -2.22 -0.48 0.96
CA GLU A 123 -2.39 -0.33 2.40
C GLU A 123 -1.08 -0.70 3.11
N PRO A 124 -0.72 -0.01 4.21
CA PRO A 124 -1.52 0.96 4.97
C PRO A 124 -1.36 2.44 4.52
N HIS A 125 -1.05 2.70 3.24
CA HIS A 125 -0.90 4.06 2.72
C HIS A 125 -2.17 4.93 2.92
N SER A 126 -1.98 6.23 3.12
CA SER A 126 -3.06 7.21 3.27
C SER A 126 -4.04 7.27 2.06
N PRO A 127 -5.32 7.60 2.26
CA PRO A 127 -5.97 7.99 3.52
C PRO A 127 -6.00 6.84 4.53
N TYR A 128 -5.65 7.13 5.79
CA TYR A 128 -5.64 6.15 6.88
C TYR A 128 -7.07 5.88 7.33
N ASN A 129 -7.78 5.05 6.57
CA ASN A 129 -9.17 4.71 6.80
C ASN A 129 -9.48 3.34 6.21
N GLY A 130 -10.17 2.50 6.97
CA GLY A 130 -10.60 1.18 6.51
C GLY A 130 -11.61 0.52 7.45
N PRO A 131 -11.96 -0.75 7.19
CA PRO A 131 -13.00 -1.47 7.94
C PRO A 131 -12.63 -1.76 9.40
N PHE A 132 -11.35 -1.69 9.77
CA PHE A 132 -10.83 -2.04 11.09
C PHE A 132 -10.29 -0.82 11.87
N ASN A 133 -10.81 0.39 11.59
CA ASN A 133 -10.32 1.63 12.20
C ASN A 133 -10.23 1.59 13.74
N ASP A 134 -11.16 0.89 14.39
CA ASP A 134 -11.31 0.86 15.85
C ASP A 134 -10.88 -0.48 16.47
N GLU A 135 -10.25 -1.37 15.70
CA GLU A 135 -9.81 -2.68 16.19
C GLU A 135 -8.75 -2.57 17.30
N HIS A 136 -7.88 -1.57 17.19
CA HIS A 136 -6.87 -1.26 18.19
C HIS A 136 -7.42 -0.18 19.12
N PRO A 137 -7.53 -0.42 20.45
CA PRO A 137 -8.01 0.60 21.40
C PRO A 137 -7.15 1.85 21.37
N LEU A 138 -7.76 3.03 21.27
CA LEU A 138 -7.05 4.30 21.11
C LEU A 138 -6.05 4.56 22.25
N ASP A 139 -6.41 4.22 23.49
CA ASP A 139 -5.59 4.38 24.69
C ASP A 139 -4.37 3.44 24.74
N GLN A 140 -4.32 2.43 23.87
CA GLN A 140 -3.18 1.51 23.70
C GLN A 140 -2.28 1.89 22.52
N VAL A 141 -2.61 2.97 21.78
CA VAL A 141 -1.79 3.45 20.67
C VAL A 141 -0.74 4.43 21.18
N ASP A 142 0.49 3.94 21.28
CA ASP A 142 1.65 4.74 21.65
C ASP A 142 2.10 5.66 20.52
N LEU A 143 2.64 6.82 20.88
CA LEU A 143 3.30 7.74 19.94
C LEU A 143 4.81 7.67 20.14
N ASP A 144 5.54 8.03 19.09
CA ASP A 144 6.98 8.28 19.23
C ASP A 144 7.21 9.44 20.21
N LEU A 145 8.26 9.37 21.02
CA LEU A 145 8.60 10.42 21.99
C LEU A 145 8.69 11.80 21.31
N THR A 146 9.25 11.83 20.11
CA THR A 146 9.47 13.04 19.31
C THR A 146 8.18 13.68 18.81
N ALA A 147 7.03 12.99 18.89
CA ALA A 147 5.71 13.50 18.54
C ALA A 147 5.18 14.56 19.53
N THR A 148 5.82 14.68 20.70
CA THR A 148 5.43 15.58 21.79
C THR A 148 6.50 16.58 22.18
N LEU A 149 7.70 16.45 21.61
CA LEU A 149 8.80 17.35 21.92
C LEU A 149 8.56 18.72 21.29
N PRO A 150 8.94 19.83 21.96
CA PRO A 150 8.81 21.15 21.39
C PRO A 150 9.71 21.31 20.17
N GLU A 151 9.38 22.31 19.36
CA GLU A 151 10.19 22.68 18.20
C GLU A 151 11.59 23.10 18.62
N ASN A 152 12.53 22.87 17.71
CA ASN A 152 13.91 23.28 17.88
C ASN A 152 14.43 23.85 16.56
N GLU A 153 15.12 25.00 16.63
CA GLU A 153 15.77 25.64 15.48
C GLU A 153 16.85 24.76 14.83
N ASN A 154 17.39 23.80 15.57
CA ASN A 154 18.36 22.82 15.05
C ASN A 154 17.73 21.81 14.08
N ILE A 155 16.40 21.75 13.96
CA ILE A 155 15.74 20.91 12.95
C ILE A 155 16.03 21.51 11.56
N PRO A 156 16.57 20.72 10.62
CA PRO A 156 16.87 21.19 9.26
C PRO A 156 15.66 21.86 8.60
N LEU A 157 15.91 22.98 7.90
CA LEU A 157 14.87 23.82 7.29
C LEU A 157 13.87 23.03 6.44
N ARG A 158 14.36 22.04 5.68
CA ARG A 158 13.50 21.15 4.85
C ARG A 158 12.38 20.50 5.66
N TYR A 159 12.68 19.99 6.85
CA TYR A 159 11.68 19.30 7.68
C TYR A 159 10.71 20.26 8.34
N ARG A 160 11.18 21.46 8.71
CA ARG A 160 10.31 22.52 9.22
C ARG A 160 9.29 22.95 8.15
N LEU A 161 9.74 23.19 6.92
CA LEU A 161 8.86 23.53 5.79
C LEU A 161 7.90 22.39 5.43
N MET A 162 8.37 21.14 5.43
CA MET A 162 7.52 19.98 5.16
C MET A 162 6.40 19.86 6.21
N ARG A 163 6.72 20.07 7.48
CA ARG A 163 5.75 20.09 8.56
C ARG A 163 4.75 21.24 8.42
N GLU A 164 5.21 22.45 8.14
CA GLU A 164 4.34 23.61 7.91
C GLU A 164 3.32 23.33 6.80
N TRP A 165 3.77 22.72 5.70
CA TRP A 165 2.89 22.27 4.62
C TRP A 165 1.89 21.21 5.08
N GLN A 166 2.35 20.14 5.77
CA GLN A 166 1.46 19.09 6.27
C GLN A 166 0.40 19.62 7.26
N GLN A 167 0.78 20.58 8.12
CA GLN A 167 -0.16 21.23 9.02
C GLN A 167 -1.17 22.10 8.26
N ALA A 168 -0.75 22.84 7.23
CA ALA A 168 -1.66 23.62 6.40
C ALA A 168 -2.71 22.71 5.70
N GLU A 169 -2.28 21.57 5.15
CA GLU A 169 -3.19 20.57 4.57
C GLU A 169 -4.12 19.98 5.64
N ALA A 170 -3.60 19.64 6.83
CA ALA A 170 -4.41 19.13 7.93
C ALA A 170 -5.50 20.12 8.39
N ILE A 171 -5.21 21.43 8.38
CA ILE A 171 -6.22 22.47 8.68
C ILE A 171 -7.34 22.45 7.65
N LEU A 172 -7.00 22.38 6.36
CA LEU A 172 -7.98 22.31 5.28
C LEU A 172 -8.81 21.02 5.36
N ASP A 173 -8.20 19.91 5.76
CA ASP A 173 -8.90 18.64 5.93
C ASP A 173 -9.89 18.67 7.10
N ARG A 174 -9.61 19.39 8.20
CA ARG A 174 -10.59 19.59 9.29
C ARG A 174 -11.89 20.23 8.83
N GLU A 175 -11.82 21.10 7.83
CA GLU A 175 -13.01 21.78 7.28
C GLU A 175 -13.80 20.87 6.33
N ARG A 176 -13.16 19.84 5.76
CA ARG A 176 -13.72 19.02 4.67
C ARG A 176 -14.08 17.60 5.10
N LEU A 177 -13.44 17.09 6.13
CA LEU A 177 -13.53 15.70 6.57
C LEU A 177 -14.04 15.62 8.01
N PRO A 178 -14.80 14.57 8.36
CA PRO A 178 -15.27 14.38 9.73
C PRO A 178 -14.13 14.01 10.70
N VAL A 179 -13.02 13.49 10.20
CA VAL A 179 -11.83 13.05 10.95
C VAL A 179 -10.58 13.25 10.10
N GLN A 180 -9.41 13.35 10.74
CA GLN A 180 -8.14 13.42 10.04
C GLN A 180 -7.74 12.07 9.44
N LEU A 181 -7.53 12.05 8.12
CA LEU A 181 -7.20 10.83 7.38
C LEU A 181 -5.84 10.91 6.66
N PHE A 182 -5.19 12.07 6.63
CA PHE A 182 -3.95 12.28 5.88
C PHE A 182 -2.83 12.77 6.79
N PHE A 183 -3.03 13.90 7.45
CA PHE A 183 -2.06 14.51 8.36
C PHE A 183 -2.76 14.98 9.64
N GLY A 184 -2.02 15.05 10.75
CA GLY A 184 -2.51 15.60 12.00
C GLY A 184 -1.77 16.89 12.38
N ILE A 185 -2.24 17.55 13.44
CA ILE A 185 -1.58 18.73 14.02
C ILE A 185 -1.21 18.47 15.48
N THR A 186 -2.06 17.77 16.24
CA THR A 186 -1.87 17.50 17.67
C THR A 186 -1.49 16.03 17.92
N PRO A 187 -0.86 15.71 19.07
CA PRO A 187 -0.61 14.32 19.45
C PRO A 187 -1.86 13.45 19.47
N GLU A 188 -3.01 14.00 19.86
CA GLU A 188 -4.28 13.25 19.85
C GLU A 188 -4.71 12.87 18.42
N GLU A 189 -4.55 13.77 17.47
CA GLU A 189 -4.81 13.46 16.06
C GLU A 189 -3.78 12.47 15.50
N TYR A 190 -2.51 12.58 15.90
CA TYR A 190 -1.47 11.62 15.51
C TYR A 190 -1.83 10.22 15.99
N ARG A 191 -2.33 10.11 17.23
CA ARG A 191 -2.77 8.85 17.83
C ARG A 191 -3.97 8.26 17.09
N SER A 192 -4.96 9.09 16.77
CA SER A 192 -6.13 8.65 15.98
C SER A 192 -5.73 8.19 14.56
N ILE A 193 -4.83 8.91 13.91
CA ILE A 193 -4.30 8.50 12.59
C ILE A 193 -3.54 7.17 12.71
N LYS A 194 -2.68 7.03 13.72
CA LYS A 194 -1.91 5.81 13.95
C LYS A 194 -2.81 4.62 14.28
N GLN A 195 -3.89 4.81 15.03
CA GLN A 195 -4.90 3.78 15.27
C GLN A 195 -5.48 3.24 13.95
N ARG A 196 -5.87 4.15 13.05
CA ARG A 196 -6.42 3.79 11.74
C ARG A 196 -5.39 3.13 10.84
N TYR A 197 -4.14 3.60 10.88
CA TYR A 197 -3.00 2.93 10.22
C TYR A 197 -2.85 1.48 10.70
N LEU A 198 -2.93 1.22 12.01
CA LEU A 198 -2.86 -0.12 12.57
C LEU A 198 -4.05 -0.99 12.13
N GLY A 199 -5.25 -0.42 12.01
CA GLY A 199 -6.39 -1.11 11.42
C GLY A 199 -6.17 -1.53 9.96
N LEU A 200 -5.51 -0.68 9.16
CA LEU A 200 -5.08 -1.05 7.80
C LEU A 200 -3.97 -2.12 7.81
N VAL A 201 -3.09 -2.12 8.81
CA VAL A 201 -2.12 -3.20 9.00
C VAL A 201 -2.84 -4.52 9.28
N THR A 202 -3.84 -4.55 10.15
CA THR A 202 -4.63 -5.77 10.37
C THR A 202 -5.33 -6.23 9.09
N LEU A 203 -5.87 -5.30 8.30
CA LEU A 203 -6.50 -5.64 7.03
C LEU A 203 -5.53 -6.38 6.10
N VAL A 204 -4.29 -5.90 5.98
CA VAL A 204 -3.25 -6.57 5.19
C VAL A 204 -2.85 -7.90 5.82
N ASP A 205 -2.69 -7.95 7.14
CA ASP A 205 -2.32 -9.17 7.88
C ASP A 205 -3.33 -10.31 7.65
N GLN A 206 -4.63 -10.02 7.73
CA GLN A 206 -5.67 -11.00 7.44
C GLN A 206 -5.57 -11.56 6.01
N SER A 207 -5.30 -10.68 5.03
CA SER A 207 -5.11 -11.11 3.64
C SER A 207 -3.82 -11.88 3.41
N VAL A 208 -2.72 -11.54 4.09
CA VAL A 208 -1.49 -12.34 4.08
C VAL A 208 -1.78 -13.72 4.67
N GLY A 209 -2.46 -13.80 5.81
CA GLY A 209 -2.87 -15.05 6.44
C GLY A 209 -3.70 -15.94 5.50
N ALA A 210 -4.64 -15.35 4.77
CA ALA A 210 -5.45 -16.07 3.78
C ALA A 210 -4.63 -16.60 2.58
N ILE A 211 -3.67 -15.82 2.07
CA ILE A 211 -2.75 -16.26 1.00
C ILE A 211 -1.88 -17.44 1.50
N LEU A 212 -1.34 -17.34 2.71
CA LEU A 212 -0.58 -18.44 3.33
C LEU A 212 -1.46 -19.68 3.54
N GLY A 213 -2.72 -19.48 3.94
CA GLY A 213 -3.73 -20.54 4.01
C GLY A 213 -4.02 -21.19 2.66
N CYS A 214 -3.95 -20.44 1.55
CA CYS A 214 -4.04 -20.98 0.20
C CYS A 214 -2.86 -21.91 -0.12
N LEU A 215 -1.62 -21.49 0.20
CA LEU A 215 -0.46 -22.35 0.05
C LEU A 215 -0.61 -23.65 0.86
N GLN A 216 -1.09 -23.55 2.10
CA GLN A 216 -1.35 -24.74 2.94
C GLN A 216 -2.40 -25.66 2.33
N ARG A 217 -3.52 -25.10 1.85
CA ARG A 217 -4.62 -25.86 1.23
C ARG A 217 -4.16 -26.68 0.03
N PHE A 218 -3.24 -26.15 -0.77
CA PHE A 218 -2.68 -26.86 -1.93
C PHE A 218 -1.38 -27.63 -1.63
N GLY A 219 -1.01 -27.80 -0.36
CA GLY A 219 0.15 -28.59 0.04
C GLY A 219 1.51 -27.95 -0.28
N LEU A 220 1.55 -26.63 -0.48
CA LEU A 220 2.72 -25.88 -0.94
C LEU A 220 3.56 -25.29 0.20
N SER A 221 3.10 -25.33 1.45
CA SER A 221 3.79 -24.69 2.60
C SER A 221 5.22 -25.18 2.81
N GLY A 222 5.51 -26.45 2.51
CA GLY A 222 6.85 -27.03 2.65
C GLY A 222 7.77 -26.80 1.44
N ASN A 223 7.24 -26.23 0.34
CA ASN A 223 7.95 -26.09 -0.94
C ASN A 223 7.81 -24.67 -1.53
N THR A 224 7.52 -23.68 -0.70
CA THR A 224 7.40 -22.28 -1.10
C THR A 224 8.30 -21.40 -0.24
N ILE A 225 9.17 -20.62 -0.86
CA ILE A 225 9.91 -19.57 -0.16
C ILE A 225 9.00 -18.35 -0.07
N VAL A 226 8.73 -17.89 1.15
CA VAL A 226 7.94 -16.70 1.42
C VAL A 226 8.86 -15.58 1.88
N VAL A 227 8.79 -14.43 1.20
CA VAL A 227 9.49 -13.20 1.58
C VAL A 227 8.43 -12.13 1.87
N HIS A 228 8.45 -11.59 3.09
CA HIS A 228 7.60 -10.49 3.50
C HIS A 228 8.47 -9.27 3.81
N THR A 229 8.16 -8.13 3.18
CA THR A 229 8.90 -6.88 3.33
C THR A 229 7.99 -5.69 3.00
N SER A 230 8.42 -4.49 3.38
CA SER A 230 7.83 -3.22 2.96
C SER A 230 8.78 -2.47 2.02
N ASP A 231 8.25 -1.55 1.20
CA ASP A 231 9.04 -0.63 0.36
C ASP A 231 9.69 0.48 1.19
N HIS A 232 9.00 0.98 2.23
CA HIS A 232 9.48 1.96 3.20
C HIS A 232 8.60 1.98 4.47
N GLY A 233 8.95 2.85 5.42
CA GLY A 233 8.14 3.13 6.62
C GLY A 233 7.21 4.35 6.46
N ASP A 234 6.54 4.73 7.54
CA ASP A 234 5.77 5.96 7.67
C ASP A 234 6.11 6.60 9.03
N SER A 235 6.28 7.92 9.05
CA SER A 235 6.65 8.67 10.26
C SER A 235 5.54 8.69 11.30
N LEU A 236 4.26 8.64 10.89
CA LEU A 236 3.09 8.56 11.78
C LEU A 236 3.13 9.52 12.99
N GLY A 237 3.57 10.75 12.76
CA GLY A 237 3.67 11.80 13.78
C GLY A 237 5.04 11.89 14.48
N ALA A 238 5.96 10.95 14.25
CA ALA A 238 7.35 11.09 14.69
C ALA A 238 7.96 12.37 14.10
N HIS A 239 8.64 13.13 14.95
CA HIS A 239 9.16 14.47 14.64
C HIS A 239 8.10 15.44 14.09
N HIS A 240 6.83 15.20 14.40
CA HIS A 240 5.66 15.95 13.92
C HIS A 240 5.50 15.86 12.39
N LEU A 241 5.99 14.77 11.79
CA LEU A 241 5.96 14.50 10.35
C LEU A 241 5.15 13.24 10.03
N PHE A 242 4.62 13.20 8.82
CA PHE A 242 3.91 12.05 8.24
C PHE A 242 4.54 11.61 6.93
N GLY A 243 4.35 10.34 6.59
CA GLY A 243 4.93 9.73 5.40
C GLY A 243 6.43 9.46 5.53
N LYS A 244 7.12 9.45 4.40
CA LYS A 244 8.45 8.86 4.23
C LYS A 244 9.51 9.81 3.68
N GLU A 245 9.14 11.05 3.40
CA GLU A 245 10.07 12.05 2.86
C GLU A 245 10.97 12.65 3.96
N THR A 246 11.23 11.88 5.03
CA THR A 246 12.21 12.19 6.07
C THR A 246 13.61 11.95 5.54
#